data_AF-A0A820LVU3-F1
#
_entry.id   AF-A0A820LVU3-F1
#
_cell.length_a   1.000
_cell.length_b   1.000
_cell.length_c   1.000
_cell.angle_alpha   90.00
_cell.angle_beta   90.00
_cell.angle_gamma   90.00
#
_symmetry.space_group_name_H-M   'P 1'
#
loop_
_entity.id
_entity.type
_entity.pdbx_description
1 polymer ?
#
loop_
_entity_poly.entity_id
_entity_poly.type
_entity_poly.pdbx_seq_one_letter_code
_entity_poly.pdbx_strand_id
1 'polypeptide(L)'
;MLDLFLDLELKRVISNVQRSSTVSFNSFLSMISDRSSALKHYLLKNLPLYLNFQRILENAIKDEYFAAIIEWLSKKGNCRYWRDSDYFFIELYKYIMKVSDVQKYPLFCKVIVNALDKKYYGHFTESDKILLQNDIIIDLEEMICSSYSCSEAVLAACLLAYGNYLIHWHKFKMSRNISDAMKEILTIISERSPSDVNSIRANFCLLFIESSDITYLIIQKWFQKKSKITTEQRYNILLQQTLYNLEYSTRSTMTDEIIDNLQTHSTELIDLFVIDLYNYLYNRDEIDYLSDRTPIYIGIAADISSSNGNEFRDAIRRSLFGEIKFKRELYFCCKKHPHDSEILIQLYADFGTLTIDLVEMCEEYALNSVFFGVEKGPNLNNIKDCDRSVIDELFQVFDSK
;
A
#
# COMPACT_ATOMS: atom_id res chain seq x y z
N MET A 1 -22.43 1.13 -24.00
CA MET A 1 -21.44 2.05 -23.37
C MET A 1 -20.54 1.28 -22.41
N LEU A 2 -21.08 0.46 -21.50
CA LEU A 2 -20.25 -0.34 -20.58
C LEU A 2 -19.42 -1.41 -21.30
N ASP A 3 -20.00 -2.13 -22.26
CA ASP A 3 -19.24 -3.10 -23.07
C ASP A 3 -18.09 -2.44 -23.86
N LEU A 4 -18.27 -1.18 -24.27
CA LEU A 4 -17.22 -0.41 -24.93
C LEU A 4 -16.03 -0.17 -23.99
N PHE A 5 -16.25 0.16 -22.71
CA PHE A 5 -15.17 0.33 -21.75
C PHE A 5 -14.46 -0.99 -21.44
N LEU A 6 -15.19 -2.08 -21.35
CA LEU A 6 -14.62 -3.42 -21.17
C LEU A 6 -13.79 -3.86 -22.40
N ASP A 7 -14.27 -3.58 -23.60
CA ASP A 7 -13.53 -3.83 -24.84
C ASP A 7 -12.26 -2.98 -24.96
N LEU A 8 -12.34 -1.69 -24.57
CA LEU A 8 -11.18 -0.80 -24.53
C LEU A 8 -10.15 -1.25 -23.49
N GLU A 9 -10.62 -1.68 -22.32
CA GLU A 9 -9.78 -2.24 -21.27
C GLU A 9 -9.08 -3.53 -21.74
N LEU A 10 -9.81 -4.42 -22.41
CA LEU A 10 -9.23 -5.63 -22.99
C LEU A 10 -8.17 -5.31 -24.04
N LYS A 11 -8.42 -4.34 -24.92
CA LYS A 11 -7.42 -3.88 -25.92
C LYS A 11 -6.18 -3.29 -25.25
N ARG A 12 -6.34 -2.53 -24.17
CA ARG A 12 -5.24 -2.00 -23.36
C ARG A 12 -4.37 -3.13 -22.81
N VAL A 13 -5.00 -4.12 -22.17
CA VAL A 13 -4.31 -5.27 -21.57
C VAL A 13 -3.58 -6.10 -22.63
N ILE A 14 -4.22 -6.39 -23.77
CA ILE A 14 -3.57 -7.09 -24.89
C ILE A 14 -2.31 -6.34 -25.33
N SER A 15 -2.41 -5.02 -25.49
CA SER A 15 -1.29 -4.16 -25.89
C SER A 15 -0.15 -4.16 -24.86
N ASN A 16 -0.47 -4.08 -23.56
CA ASN A 16 0.49 -4.12 -22.46
C ASN A 16 1.24 -5.45 -22.40
N VAL A 17 0.50 -6.57 -22.37
CA VAL A 17 1.08 -7.93 -22.29
C VAL A 17 1.96 -8.22 -23.51
N GLN A 18 1.56 -7.75 -24.68
CA GLN A 18 2.28 -7.97 -25.95
C GLN A 18 3.39 -6.93 -26.21
N ARG A 19 3.60 -5.96 -25.30
CA ARG A 19 4.60 -4.86 -25.39
C ARG A 19 4.61 -4.13 -26.75
N SER A 20 3.46 -4.03 -27.41
CA SER A 20 3.37 -3.56 -28.79
C SER A 20 3.13 -2.05 -28.93
N SER A 21 2.89 -1.31 -27.84
CA SER A 21 2.81 0.15 -27.86
C SER A 21 2.77 0.81 -26.47
N THR A 22 3.07 2.11 -26.45
CA THR A 22 2.95 3.07 -25.35
C THR A 22 1.47 3.43 -25.06
N VAL A 23 0.60 2.43 -24.92
CA VAL A 23 -0.78 2.70 -24.48
C VAL A 23 -0.73 3.00 -22.97
N SER A 24 -1.41 4.08 -22.58
CA SER A 24 -1.54 4.56 -21.19
C SER A 24 -1.60 3.43 -20.16
N PHE A 25 -0.71 3.50 -19.14
CA PHE A 25 -0.77 2.64 -17.94
C PHE A 25 -2.12 2.73 -17.21
N ASN A 26 -2.84 3.84 -17.37
CA ASN A 26 -4.13 4.05 -16.72
C ASN A 26 -5.24 3.23 -17.39
N SER A 27 -6.00 2.50 -16.57
CA SER A 27 -7.17 1.74 -16.98
C SER A 27 -8.27 2.63 -17.57
N PHE A 28 -8.89 2.21 -18.67
CA PHE A 28 -10.06 2.89 -19.24
C PHE A 28 -11.26 2.88 -18.29
N LEU A 29 -11.31 1.92 -17.36
CA LEU A 29 -12.33 1.86 -16.32
C LEU A 29 -12.26 3.08 -15.40
N SER A 30 -11.09 3.70 -15.20
CA SER A 30 -10.96 4.91 -14.36
C SER A 30 -11.66 6.14 -14.93
N MET A 31 -12.08 6.10 -16.21
CA MET A 31 -12.88 7.16 -16.84
C MET A 31 -14.37 7.04 -16.50
N ILE A 32 -14.81 5.90 -15.96
CA ILE A 32 -16.18 5.69 -15.53
C ILE A 32 -16.32 6.31 -14.14
N SER A 33 -17.37 7.12 -13.94
CA SER A 33 -17.69 7.67 -12.61
C SER A 33 -17.74 6.54 -11.58
N ASP A 34 -16.95 6.71 -10.53
CA ASP A 34 -16.79 5.87 -9.34
C ASP A 34 -18.10 5.35 -8.69
N ARG A 35 -19.26 5.90 -9.08
CA ARG A 35 -20.56 5.71 -8.43
C ARG A 35 -21.60 4.90 -9.20
N SER A 36 -21.25 4.27 -10.34
CA SER A 36 -22.25 3.53 -11.14
C SER A 36 -22.63 2.18 -10.52
N SER A 37 -23.69 2.15 -9.70
CA SER A 37 -24.26 0.92 -9.11
C SER A 37 -24.78 -0.07 -10.16
N ALA A 38 -25.27 0.44 -11.29
CA ALA A 38 -25.75 -0.36 -12.42
C ALA A 38 -24.60 -1.14 -13.09
N LEU A 39 -23.42 -0.53 -13.24
CA LEU A 39 -22.23 -1.19 -13.78
C LEU A 39 -21.75 -2.29 -12.83
N LYS A 40 -21.74 -2.03 -11.51
CA LYS A 40 -21.36 -3.04 -10.51
C LYS A 40 -22.27 -4.27 -10.61
N HIS A 41 -23.58 -4.09 -10.62
CA HIS A 41 -24.55 -5.20 -10.79
C HIS A 41 -24.39 -5.92 -12.14
N TYR A 42 -24.16 -5.16 -13.22
CA TYR A 42 -23.91 -5.73 -14.54
C TYR A 42 -22.67 -6.61 -14.54
N LEU A 43 -21.57 -6.14 -13.94
CA LEU A 43 -20.34 -6.93 -13.83
C LEU A 43 -20.56 -8.16 -12.98
N LEU A 44 -21.19 -8.09 -11.80
CA LEU A 44 -21.48 -9.29 -11.00
C LEU A 44 -22.27 -10.34 -11.78
N LYS A 45 -23.34 -9.90 -12.47
CA LYS A 45 -24.20 -10.80 -13.23
C LYS A 45 -23.46 -11.47 -14.39
N ASN A 46 -22.54 -10.76 -15.03
CA ASN A 46 -21.89 -11.21 -16.26
C ASN A 46 -20.43 -11.67 -16.09
N LEU A 47 -19.79 -11.45 -14.93
CA LEU A 47 -18.45 -11.95 -14.60
C LEU A 47 -18.32 -13.48 -14.82
N PRO A 48 -19.32 -14.32 -14.43
CA PRO A 48 -19.33 -15.73 -14.78
C PRO A 48 -19.24 -15.99 -16.28
N LEU A 49 -19.94 -15.19 -17.07
CA LEU A 49 -19.95 -15.29 -18.51
C LEU A 49 -18.59 -14.86 -19.05
N TYR A 50 -18.02 -13.75 -18.59
CA TYR A 50 -16.70 -13.29 -19.05
C TYR A 50 -15.57 -14.28 -18.73
N LEU A 51 -15.57 -14.87 -17.53
CA LEU A 51 -14.60 -15.90 -17.14
C LEU A 51 -14.70 -17.16 -18.02
N ASN A 52 -15.91 -17.53 -18.42
CA ASN A 52 -16.16 -18.70 -19.27
C ASN A 52 -16.03 -18.41 -20.79
N PHE A 53 -16.35 -17.20 -21.25
CA PHE A 53 -16.49 -16.82 -22.66
C PHE A 53 -15.13 -16.58 -23.34
N GLN A 54 -14.08 -16.31 -22.56
CA GLN A 54 -12.76 -15.99 -23.11
C GLN A 54 -11.83 -17.20 -23.26
N ARG A 55 -12.32 -18.42 -23.53
CA ARG A 55 -11.49 -19.62 -23.78
C ARG A 55 -10.42 -19.45 -24.88
N ILE A 56 -10.47 -18.39 -25.69
CA ILE A 56 -9.58 -18.11 -26.82
C ILE A 56 -8.34 -17.27 -26.43
N LEU A 57 -8.36 -16.52 -25.32
CA LEU A 57 -7.24 -15.65 -24.93
C LEU A 57 -6.17 -16.40 -24.12
N GLU A 58 -4.92 -15.97 -24.27
CA GLU A 58 -3.79 -16.43 -23.46
C GLU A 58 -4.02 -16.16 -21.97
N ASN A 59 -3.49 -17.04 -21.11
CA ASN A 59 -3.73 -16.95 -19.67
C ASN A 59 -3.22 -15.64 -19.06
N ALA A 60 -2.09 -15.09 -19.54
CA ALA A 60 -1.54 -13.83 -19.05
C ALA A 60 -2.46 -12.64 -19.30
N ILE A 61 -3.09 -12.57 -20.48
CA ILE A 61 -4.07 -11.53 -20.83
C ILE A 61 -5.30 -11.62 -19.92
N LYS A 62 -5.77 -12.84 -19.63
CA LYS A 62 -6.89 -13.04 -18.70
C LYS A 62 -6.54 -12.58 -17.29
N ASP A 63 -5.37 -12.98 -16.81
CA ASP A 63 -4.90 -12.65 -15.47
C ASP A 63 -4.89 -11.14 -15.25
N GLU A 64 -4.26 -10.38 -16.15
CA GLU A 64 -4.20 -8.91 -16.07
C GLU A 64 -5.56 -8.24 -16.29
N TYR A 65 -6.39 -8.75 -17.22
CA TYR A 65 -7.71 -8.18 -17.49
C TYR A 65 -8.67 -8.30 -16.31
N PHE A 66 -8.76 -9.48 -15.69
CA PHE A 66 -9.62 -9.67 -14.53
C PHE A 66 -9.06 -8.94 -13.30
N ALA A 67 -7.74 -8.93 -13.10
CA ALA A 67 -7.10 -8.13 -12.07
C ALA A 67 -7.48 -6.64 -12.20
N ALA A 68 -7.44 -6.09 -13.41
CA ALA A 68 -7.80 -4.69 -13.66
C ALA A 68 -9.25 -4.36 -13.27
N ILE A 69 -10.19 -5.25 -13.61
CA ILE A 69 -11.61 -5.09 -13.28
C ILE A 69 -11.83 -5.11 -11.76
N ILE A 70 -11.24 -6.08 -11.05
CA ILE A 70 -11.42 -6.21 -9.60
C ILE A 70 -10.79 -5.04 -8.85
N GLU A 71 -9.58 -4.63 -9.24
CA GLU A 71 -8.94 -3.48 -8.62
C GLU A 71 -9.79 -2.22 -8.81
N TRP A 72 -10.29 -1.97 -10.03
CA TRP A 72 -11.20 -0.86 -10.28
C TRP A 72 -12.45 -0.93 -9.40
N LEU A 73 -13.09 -2.11 -9.30
CA LEU A 73 -14.24 -2.29 -8.43
C LEU A 73 -13.91 -1.93 -6.98
N SER A 74 -12.74 -2.34 -6.49
CA SER A 74 -12.27 -2.21 -5.10
C SER A 74 -11.83 -0.81 -4.65
N LYS A 75 -11.57 0.14 -5.56
CA LYS A 75 -11.03 1.47 -5.22
C LYS A 75 -11.96 2.28 -4.29
N LYS A 76 -11.36 2.91 -3.27
CA LYS A 76 -12.05 3.65 -2.18
C LYS A 76 -12.94 4.83 -2.66
N GLY A 77 -12.65 5.43 -3.80
CA GLY A 77 -13.50 6.47 -4.43
C GLY A 77 -14.93 5.97 -4.71
N ASN A 78 -15.08 4.66 -4.87
CA ASN A 78 -16.34 4.00 -5.21
C ASN A 78 -17.24 3.68 -4.00
N CYS A 79 -16.80 3.96 -2.77
CA CYS A 79 -17.37 3.34 -1.56
C CYS A 79 -17.58 4.30 -0.36
N ARG A 80 -17.61 5.63 -0.54
CA ARG A 80 -17.80 6.57 0.61
C ARG A 80 -19.22 6.57 1.22
N TYR A 81 -20.21 5.91 0.62
CA TYR A 81 -21.62 5.95 1.08
C TYR A 81 -22.40 4.65 0.84
N TRP A 82 -21.99 3.49 1.39
CA TRP A 82 -22.76 2.26 1.13
C TRP A 82 -22.69 1.22 2.25
N ARG A 83 -23.73 1.13 3.08
CA ARG A 83 -24.02 -0.06 3.90
C ARG A 83 -24.31 -1.31 3.05
N ASP A 84 -24.68 -1.15 1.78
CA ASP A 84 -25.02 -2.26 0.86
C ASP A 84 -23.84 -2.73 -0.01
N SER A 85 -22.70 -2.02 0.01
CA SER A 85 -21.54 -2.39 -0.84
C SER A 85 -20.76 -3.57 -0.29
N ASP A 86 -20.78 -3.82 1.01
CA ASP A 86 -20.02 -4.90 1.61
C ASP A 86 -20.59 -6.27 1.23
N TYR A 87 -21.91 -6.38 1.09
CA TYR A 87 -22.54 -7.57 0.54
C TYR A 87 -22.12 -7.86 -0.90
N PHE A 88 -22.05 -6.84 -1.76
CA PHE A 88 -21.59 -6.97 -3.14
C PHE A 88 -20.15 -7.52 -3.22
N PHE A 89 -19.24 -6.99 -2.40
CA PHE A 89 -17.85 -7.45 -2.39
C PHE A 89 -17.72 -8.87 -1.83
N ILE A 90 -18.51 -9.20 -0.80
CA ILE A 90 -18.57 -10.56 -0.25
C ILE A 90 -19.08 -11.54 -1.31
N GLU A 91 -20.15 -11.21 -2.01
CA GLU A 91 -20.71 -12.04 -3.07
C GLU A 91 -19.73 -12.21 -4.23
N LEU A 92 -19.05 -11.12 -4.63
CA LEU A 92 -18.00 -11.15 -5.64
C LEU A 92 -16.84 -12.05 -5.20
N TYR A 93 -16.36 -11.91 -3.97
CA TYR A 93 -15.29 -12.74 -3.42
C TYR A 93 -15.68 -14.22 -3.39
N LYS A 94 -16.82 -14.55 -2.75
CA LYS A 94 -17.35 -15.93 -2.68
C LYS A 94 -17.57 -16.52 -4.06
N TYR A 95 -18.00 -15.71 -5.02
CA TYR A 95 -18.18 -16.14 -6.40
C TYR A 95 -16.83 -16.47 -7.05
N ILE A 96 -15.85 -15.59 -6.95
CA ILE A 96 -14.54 -15.77 -7.57
C ILE A 96 -13.79 -16.96 -6.95
N MET A 97 -13.83 -17.11 -5.62
CA MET A 97 -13.17 -18.24 -4.95
C MET A 97 -13.76 -19.60 -5.35
N LYS A 98 -15.01 -19.64 -5.83
CA LYS A 98 -15.63 -20.85 -6.41
C LYS A 98 -15.27 -21.12 -7.86
N VAL A 99 -14.55 -20.23 -8.53
CA VAL A 99 -14.12 -20.44 -9.92
C VAL A 99 -13.06 -21.54 -9.96
N SER A 100 -13.36 -22.61 -10.68
CA SER A 100 -12.40 -23.72 -10.87
C SER A 100 -11.10 -23.21 -11.48
N ASP A 101 -9.98 -23.70 -10.98
CA ASP A 101 -8.62 -23.33 -11.43
C ASP A 101 -8.25 -21.84 -11.29
N VAL A 102 -8.90 -21.09 -10.40
CA VAL A 102 -8.58 -19.65 -10.20
C VAL A 102 -7.10 -19.40 -9.88
N GLN A 103 -6.43 -20.38 -9.23
CA GLN A 103 -4.99 -20.35 -8.91
C GLN A 103 -4.07 -20.25 -10.14
N LYS A 104 -4.56 -20.55 -11.35
CA LYS A 104 -3.82 -20.34 -12.61
C LYS A 104 -3.64 -18.85 -12.96
N TYR A 105 -4.32 -17.96 -12.24
CA TYR A 105 -4.33 -16.51 -12.44
C TYR A 105 -3.82 -15.81 -11.16
N PRO A 106 -2.49 -15.84 -10.91
CA PRO A 106 -1.92 -15.33 -9.68
C PRO A 106 -2.14 -13.83 -9.47
N LEU A 107 -2.07 -13.00 -10.52
CA LEU A 107 -2.29 -11.56 -10.38
C LEU A 107 -3.74 -11.25 -9.98
N PHE A 108 -4.69 -11.95 -10.59
CA PHE A 108 -6.10 -11.88 -10.26
C PHE A 108 -6.36 -12.30 -8.81
N CYS A 109 -5.84 -13.47 -8.38
CA CYS A 109 -5.93 -13.92 -6.99
C CYS A 109 -5.37 -12.88 -6.02
N LYS A 110 -4.18 -12.34 -6.31
CA LYS A 110 -3.52 -11.34 -5.47
C LYS A 110 -4.38 -10.09 -5.29
N VAL A 111 -4.96 -9.58 -6.37
CA VAL A 111 -5.79 -8.36 -6.34
C VAL A 111 -7.09 -8.56 -5.57
N ILE A 112 -7.71 -9.74 -5.66
CA ILE A 112 -8.90 -10.06 -4.86
C ILE A 112 -8.56 -10.06 -3.37
N VAL A 113 -7.43 -10.66 -3.00
CA VAL A 113 -6.97 -10.70 -1.61
C VAL A 113 -6.58 -9.31 -1.12
N ASN A 114 -5.91 -8.49 -1.95
CA ASN A 114 -5.60 -7.10 -1.61
C ASN A 114 -6.88 -6.25 -1.46
N ALA A 115 -7.91 -6.50 -2.26
CA ALA A 115 -9.22 -5.86 -2.11
C ALA A 115 -9.89 -6.24 -0.78
N LEU A 116 -9.74 -7.50 -0.36
CA LEU A 116 -10.20 -7.97 0.94
C LEU A 116 -9.41 -7.34 2.09
N ASP A 117 -8.07 -7.26 2.00
CA ASP A 117 -7.21 -6.60 2.98
C ASP A 117 -7.58 -5.12 3.18
N LYS A 118 -7.81 -4.38 2.08
CA LYS A 118 -8.24 -2.97 2.12
C LYS A 118 -9.51 -2.76 2.95
N LYS A 119 -10.38 -3.78 3.03
CA LYS A 119 -11.59 -3.75 3.86
C LYS A 119 -11.27 -3.94 5.32
N TYR A 120 -10.42 -4.91 5.66
CA TYR A 120 -9.95 -5.09 7.04
C TYR A 120 -9.22 -3.85 7.53
N TYR A 121 -8.27 -3.30 6.79
CA TYR A 121 -7.51 -2.12 7.23
C TYR A 121 -8.33 -0.82 7.41
N GLY A 122 -9.59 -0.75 6.96
CA GLY A 122 -10.44 0.44 7.12
C GLY A 122 -10.91 0.69 8.55
N HIS A 123 -11.59 1.83 8.77
CA HIS A 123 -12.35 2.04 10.01
C HIS A 123 -13.52 1.05 10.05
N PHE A 124 -13.30 -0.06 10.75
CA PHE A 124 -14.25 -1.16 10.85
C PHE A 124 -15.34 -0.79 11.86
N THR A 125 -16.57 -0.67 11.37
CA THR A 125 -17.79 -0.42 12.16
C THR A 125 -18.43 -1.74 12.58
N GLU A 126 -19.36 -1.68 13.53
CA GLU A 126 -20.05 -2.88 14.02
C GLU A 126 -20.92 -3.55 12.93
N SER A 127 -21.38 -2.80 11.93
CA SER A 127 -22.07 -3.32 10.74
C SER A 127 -21.14 -4.13 9.82
N ASP A 128 -19.83 -3.93 9.90
CA ASP A 128 -18.84 -4.63 9.07
C ASP A 128 -18.53 -6.04 9.59
N LYS A 129 -19.12 -6.45 10.73
CA LYS A 129 -19.07 -7.84 11.23
C LYS A 129 -19.51 -8.86 10.17
N ILE A 130 -20.30 -8.46 9.18
CA ILE A 130 -20.73 -9.29 8.05
C ILE A 130 -19.52 -9.70 7.17
N LEU A 131 -18.47 -8.88 7.09
CA LEU A 131 -17.22 -9.21 6.37
C LEU A 131 -16.35 -10.22 7.14
N LEU A 132 -16.59 -10.40 8.46
CA LEU A 132 -15.94 -11.41 9.30
C LEU A 132 -16.66 -12.77 9.22
N GLN A 133 -17.46 -13.00 8.17
CA GLN A 133 -18.14 -14.28 7.93
C GLN A 133 -17.14 -15.44 7.85
N ASN A 134 -17.49 -16.56 8.47
CA ASN A 134 -16.61 -17.73 8.57
C ASN A 134 -16.14 -18.24 7.20
N ASP A 135 -17.00 -18.24 6.18
CA ASP A 135 -16.71 -18.80 4.86
C ASP A 135 -15.54 -18.10 4.15
N ILE A 136 -15.49 -16.77 4.17
CA ILE A 136 -14.43 -15.98 3.49
C ILE A 136 -13.06 -16.28 4.12
N ILE A 137 -13.05 -16.43 5.45
CA ILE A 137 -11.84 -16.73 6.19
C ILE A 137 -11.43 -18.19 6.00
N ILE A 138 -12.38 -19.12 5.85
CA ILE A 138 -12.08 -20.50 5.47
C ILE A 138 -11.40 -20.54 4.10
N ASP A 139 -11.94 -19.84 3.10
CA ASP A 139 -11.32 -19.78 1.76
C ASP A 139 -9.89 -19.19 1.82
N LEU A 140 -9.68 -18.16 2.64
CA LEU A 140 -8.36 -17.55 2.87
C LEU A 140 -7.39 -18.52 3.58
N GLU A 141 -7.85 -19.24 4.60
CA GLU A 141 -7.07 -20.26 5.31
C GLU A 141 -6.71 -21.43 4.37
N GLU A 142 -7.63 -21.86 3.50
CA GLU A 142 -7.36 -22.88 2.48
C GLU A 142 -6.30 -22.43 1.46
N MET A 143 -6.31 -21.16 1.05
CA MET A 143 -5.24 -20.60 0.21
C MET A 143 -3.87 -20.63 0.92
N ILE A 144 -3.82 -20.31 2.21
CA ILE A 144 -2.57 -20.36 2.98
C ILE A 144 -2.13 -21.80 3.21
N CYS A 145 -3.05 -22.72 3.50
CA CYS A 145 -2.77 -24.14 3.64
C CYS A 145 -2.25 -24.76 2.33
N SER A 146 -2.66 -24.22 1.18
CA SER A 146 -2.12 -24.55 -0.14
C SER A 146 -0.91 -23.71 -0.56
N SER A 147 -0.15 -23.18 0.41
CA SER A 147 1.06 -22.35 0.18
C SER A 147 2.12 -22.96 -0.74
N TYR A 148 2.17 -24.29 -0.91
CA TYR A 148 3.11 -24.95 -1.82
C TYR A 148 2.70 -24.89 -3.30
N SER A 149 1.41 -24.68 -3.58
CA SER A 149 0.87 -24.53 -4.94
C SER A 149 0.52 -23.08 -5.28
N CYS A 150 0.60 -22.18 -4.30
CA CYS A 150 0.31 -20.77 -4.45
C CYS A 150 1.58 -19.99 -4.86
N SER A 151 1.45 -18.96 -5.69
CA SER A 151 2.58 -18.06 -5.95
C SER A 151 2.96 -17.29 -4.68
N GLU A 152 4.25 -17.03 -4.47
CA GLU A 152 4.74 -16.32 -3.27
C GLU A 152 4.11 -14.93 -3.07
N ALA A 153 3.77 -14.22 -4.16
CA ALA A 153 3.10 -12.91 -4.09
C ALA A 153 1.64 -13.04 -3.60
N VAL A 154 0.91 -14.06 -4.05
CA VAL A 154 -0.45 -14.34 -3.56
C VAL A 154 -0.39 -14.78 -2.09
N LEU A 155 0.57 -15.64 -1.73
CA LEU A 155 0.78 -16.04 -0.34
C LEU A 155 1.04 -14.82 0.56
N ALA A 156 1.87 -13.88 0.10
CA ALA A 156 2.15 -12.64 0.81
C ALA A 156 0.87 -11.84 1.05
N ALA A 157 0.05 -11.66 0.02
CA ALA A 157 -1.24 -10.99 0.14
C ALA A 157 -2.17 -11.71 1.12
N CYS A 158 -2.23 -13.05 1.05
CA CYS A 158 -3.07 -13.86 1.93
C CYS A 158 -2.67 -13.71 3.40
N LEU A 159 -1.38 -13.78 3.70
CA LEU A 159 -0.88 -13.63 5.06
C LEU A 159 -1.12 -12.21 5.61
N LEU A 160 -0.99 -11.19 4.77
CA LEU A 160 -1.30 -9.82 5.17
C LEU A 160 -2.79 -9.66 5.50
N ALA A 161 -3.67 -10.11 4.60
CA ALA A 161 -5.11 -10.05 4.79
C ALA A 161 -5.55 -10.83 6.02
N TYR A 162 -4.97 -12.01 6.25
CA TYR A 162 -5.27 -12.85 7.41
C TYR A 162 -4.80 -12.21 8.72
N GLY A 163 -3.60 -11.62 8.75
CA GLY A 163 -3.12 -10.91 9.93
C GLY A 163 -3.98 -9.69 10.28
N ASN A 164 -4.40 -8.90 9.28
CA ASN A 164 -5.35 -7.80 9.51
C ASN A 164 -6.71 -8.32 10.00
N TYR A 165 -7.22 -9.42 9.45
CA TYR A 165 -8.41 -10.09 9.97
C TYR A 165 -8.26 -10.47 11.45
N LEU A 166 -7.14 -11.09 11.85
CA LEU A 166 -6.90 -11.52 13.23
C LEU A 166 -6.89 -10.35 14.22
N ILE A 167 -6.35 -9.19 13.83
CA ILE A 167 -6.40 -7.97 14.66
C ILE A 167 -7.85 -7.55 14.89
N HIS A 168 -8.68 -7.53 13.84
CA HIS A 168 -10.10 -7.18 13.97
C HIS A 168 -10.89 -8.24 14.75
N TRP A 169 -10.55 -9.52 14.60
CA TRP A 169 -11.16 -10.61 15.35
C TRP A 169 -11.04 -10.39 16.87
N HIS A 170 -9.86 -9.99 17.35
CA HIS A 170 -9.64 -9.61 18.75
C HIS A 170 -10.40 -8.35 19.15
N LYS A 171 -10.34 -7.29 18.32
CA LYS A 171 -11.05 -6.03 18.58
C LYS A 171 -12.55 -6.24 18.83
N PHE A 172 -13.17 -7.11 18.04
CA PHE A 172 -14.60 -7.41 18.14
C PHE A 172 -14.94 -8.56 19.10
N LYS A 173 -13.95 -9.09 19.83
CA LYS A 173 -14.11 -10.20 20.80
C LYS A 173 -14.86 -11.40 20.20
N MET A 174 -14.56 -11.71 18.93
CA MET A 174 -15.18 -12.84 18.26
C MET A 174 -14.59 -14.15 18.78
N SER A 175 -15.40 -15.21 18.83
CA SER A 175 -14.95 -16.55 19.23
C SER A 175 -14.86 -17.46 17.99
N ARG A 176 -13.64 -17.69 17.49
CA ARG A 176 -13.33 -18.70 16.47
C ARG A 176 -12.15 -19.55 16.96
N ASN A 177 -12.28 -20.87 16.88
CA ASN A 177 -11.15 -21.76 17.11
C ASN A 177 -10.35 -21.86 15.82
N ILE A 178 -9.11 -21.36 15.84
CA ILE A 178 -8.17 -21.52 14.73
C ILE A 178 -7.62 -22.93 14.79
N SER A 179 -7.67 -23.65 13.67
CA SER A 179 -7.26 -25.05 13.61
C SER A 179 -5.76 -25.20 13.88
N ASP A 180 -5.37 -26.32 14.51
CA ASP A 180 -3.95 -26.59 14.75
C ASP A 180 -3.19 -26.81 13.43
N ALA A 181 -3.86 -27.32 12.40
CA ALA A 181 -3.31 -27.40 11.04
C ALA A 181 -2.92 -26.02 10.48
N MET A 182 -3.73 -24.99 10.72
CA MET A 182 -3.41 -23.63 10.29
C MET A 182 -2.18 -23.08 11.03
N LYS A 183 -2.08 -23.32 12.35
CA LYS A 183 -0.91 -22.92 13.14
C LYS A 183 0.36 -23.64 12.69
N GLU A 184 0.27 -24.92 12.36
CA GLU A 184 1.38 -25.72 11.84
C GLU A 184 1.87 -25.15 10.50
N ILE A 185 0.97 -24.88 9.55
CA ILE A 185 1.33 -24.28 8.27
C ILE A 185 1.97 -22.91 8.45
N LEU A 186 1.42 -22.05 9.31
CA LEU A 186 2.01 -20.74 9.60
C LEU A 186 3.41 -20.87 10.22
N THR A 187 3.63 -21.86 11.08
CA THR A 187 4.94 -22.16 11.67
C THR A 187 5.93 -22.53 10.58
N ILE A 188 5.56 -23.47 9.69
CA ILE A 188 6.40 -23.89 8.57
C ILE A 188 6.74 -22.70 7.66
N ILE A 189 5.77 -21.85 7.32
CA ILE A 189 6.02 -20.65 6.50
C ILE A 189 6.96 -19.69 7.24
N SER A 190 6.74 -19.47 8.53
CA SER A 190 7.54 -18.53 9.35
C SER A 190 9.02 -18.93 9.48
N GLU A 191 9.31 -20.22 9.31
CA GLU A 191 10.65 -20.80 9.41
C GLU A 191 11.39 -20.89 8.07
N ARG A 192 10.74 -20.55 6.93
CA ARG A 192 11.35 -20.64 5.59
C ARG A 192 12.58 -19.74 5.44
N SER A 193 12.42 -18.44 5.70
CA SER A 193 13.50 -17.46 5.62
C SER A 193 13.23 -16.25 6.50
N PRO A 194 14.06 -15.96 7.52
CA PRO A 194 13.75 -14.93 8.51
C PRO A 194 13.71 -13.48 7.97
N SER A 195 14.21 -13.22 6.75
CA SER A 195 14.13 -11.91 6.08
C SER A 195 13.07 -11.83 4.98
N ASP A 196 12.41 -12.94 4.66
CA ASP A 196 11.39 -13.00 3.60
C ASP A 196 10.03 -12.47 4.08
N VAL A 197 9.31 -11.78 3.20
CA VAL A 197 8.02 -11.15 3.50
C VAL A 197 7.00 -12.17 3.96
N ASN A 198 6.96 -13.37 3.37
CA ASN A 198 6.01 -14.41 3.78
C ASN A 198 6.31 -14.92 5.18
N SER A 199 7.60 -15.10 5.50
CA SER A 199 8.01 -15.54 6.83
C SER A 199 7.70 -14.48 7.90
N ILE A 200 7.92 -13.20 7.59
CA ILE A 200 7.59 -12.08 8.50
C ILE A 200 6.07 -11.99 8.72
N ARG A 201 5.27 -12.02 7.66
CA ARG A 201 3.80 -11.95 7.76
C ARG A 201 3.21 -13.18 8.46
N ALA A 202 3.76 -14.38 8.23
CA ALA A 202 3.35 -15.58 8.97
C ALA A 202 3.66 -15.47 10.47
N ASN A 203 4.80 -14.88 10.84
CA ASN A 203 5.12 -14.58 12.23
C ASN A 203 4.13 -13.60 12.86
N PHE A 204 3.73 -12.55 12.14
CA PHE A 204 2.65 -11.66 12.61
C PHE A 204 1.33 -12.41 12.82
N CYS A 205 0.93 -13.27 11.87
CA CYS A 205 -0.25 -14.11 12.05
C CYS A 205 -0.18 -14.97 13.32
N LEU A 206 0.94 -15.68 13.55
CA LEU A 206 1.13 -16.48 14.76
C LEU A 206 1.04 -15.63 16.03
N LEU A 207 1.69 -14.47 16.06
CA LEU A 207 1.61 -13.54 17.17
C LEU A 207 0.16 -13.13 17.46
N PHE A 208 -0.60 -12.80 16.41
CA PHE A 208 -1.99 -12.38 16.55
C PHE A 208 -2.90 -13.55 16.90
N ILE A 209 -2.52 -14.81 16.66
CA ILE A 209 -3.26 -15.97 17.18
C ILE A 209 -3.03 -16.12 18.69
N GLU A 210 -1.79 -15.92 19.14
CA GLU A 210 -1.35 -16.17 20.52
C GLU A 210 -1.68 -15.05 21.50
N SER A 211 -1.84 -13.82 21.01
CA SER A 211 -1.97 -12.61 21.85
C SER A 211 -3.27 -11.86 21.57
N SER A 212 -4.07 -11.62 22.61
CA SER A 212 -5.32 -10.85 22.51
C SER A 212 -5.15 -9.34 22.63
N ASP A 213 -4.15 -8.89 23.41
CA ASP A 213 -3.85 -7.47 23.62
C ASP A 213 -2.59 -7.08 22.86
N ILE A 214 -2.70 -6.92 21.54
CA ILE A 214 -1.53 -6.65 20.68
C ILE A 214 -1.10 -5.19 20.88
N THR A 215 0.06 -5.00 21.49
CA THR A 215 0.76 -3.71 21.58
C THR A 215 2.13 -3.81 20.90
N TYR A 216 2.71 -2.66 20.58
CA TYR A 216 4.06 -2.58 20.02
C TYR A 216 5.10 -3.31 20.88
N LEU A 217 5.08 -3.06 22.19
CA LEU A 217 5.98 -3.73 23.14
C LEU A 217 5.84 -5.25 23.13
N ILE A 218 4.63 -5.76 22.89
CA ILE A 218 4.37 -7.20 22.78
C ILE A 218 4.94 -7.74 21.46
N ILE A 219 4.70 -7.05 20.35
CA ILE A 219 5.29 -7.40 19.04
C ILE A 219 6.82 -7.49 19.17
N GLN A 220 7.45 -6.43 19.69
CA GLN A 220 8.90 -6.36 19.83
C GLN A 220 9.46 -7.49 20.71
N LYS A 221 8.86 -7.71 21.89
CA LYS A 221 9.27 -8.80 22.80
C LYS A 221 9.09 -10.17 22.17
N TRP A 222 8.06 -10.37 21.36
CA TRP A 222 7.79 -11.66 20.73
C TRP A 222 8.85 -11.97 19.67
N PHE A 223 9.18 -11.02 18.79
CA PHE A 223 10.24 -11.21 17.79
C PHE A 223 11.62 -11.36 18.43
N GLN A 224 11.91 -10.65 19.53
CA GLN A 224 13.16 -10.81 20.28
C GLN A 224 13.32 -12.19 20.93
N LYS A 225 12.20 -12.85 21.30
CA LYS A 225 12.23 -14.18 21.91
C LYS A 225 12.51 -15.30 20.91
N LYS A 226 12.13 -15.13 19.63
CA LYS A 226 12.23 -16.19 18.62
C LYS A 226 13.66 -16.40 18.09
N SER A 227 14.53 -15.39 18.09
CA SER A 227 15.95 -15.52 17.73
C SER A 227 16.73 -14.20 17.91
N LYS A 228 18.06 -14.24 17.76
CA LYS A 228 18.88 -13.03 17.61
C LYS A 228 18.66 -12.44 16.20
N ILE A 229 17.66 -11.57 16.08
CA ILE A 229 17.35 -10.86 14.83
C ILE A 229 18.52 -9.96 14.38
N THR A 230 18.85 -9.97 13.10
CA THR A 230 19.82 -9.06 12.48
C THR A 230 19.24 -7.65 12.33
N THR A 231 20.09 -6.65 12.03
CA THR A 231 19.64 -5.27 11.75
C THR A 231 18.64 -5.24 10.59
N GLU A 232 18.95 -5.91 9.48
CA GLU A 232 18.09 -6.00 8.29
C GLU A 232 16.75 -6.70 8.59
N GLN A 233 16.75 -7.79 9.36
CA GLN A 233 15.51 -8.44 9.77
C GLN A 233 14.64 -7.52 10.63
N ARG A 234 15.26 -6.80 11.57
CA ARG A 234 14.54 -5.82 12.40
C ARG A 234 13.93 -4.72 11.54
N TYR A 235 14.69 -4.20 10.58
CA TYR A 235 14.21 -3.22 9.61
C TYR A 235 12.97 -3.73 8.85
N ASN A 236 13.04 -4.93 8.27
CA ASN A 236 11.93 -5.51 7.51
C ASN A 236 10.70 -5.76 8.38
N ILE A 237 10.88 -6.21 9.63
CA ILE A 237 9.78 -6.39 10.60
C ILE A 237 9.10 -5.05 10.89
N LEU A 238 9.87 -3.99 11.17
CA LEU A 238 9.34 -2.65 11.44
C LEU A 238 8.56 -2.10 10.24
N LEU A 239 9.08 -2.26 9.02
CA LEU A 239 8.36 -1.83 7.83
C LEU A 239 7.07 -2.61 7.59
N GLN A 240 7.11 -3.95 7.67
CA GLN A 240 5.91 -4.78 7.49
C GLN A 240 4.87 -4.50 8.58
N GLN A 241 5.29 -4.14 9.79
CA GLN A 241 4.39 -3.78 10.88
C GLN A 241 3.43 -2.66 10.47
N THR A 242 3.89 -1.68 9.67
CA THR A 242 3.07 -0.55 9.19
C THR A 242 1.86 -0.94 8.33
N LEU A 243 1.83 -2.17 7.83
CA LEU A 243 0.73 -2.66 7.01
C LEU A 243 -0.46 -3.14 7.86
N TYR A 244 -0.29 -3.26 9.17
CA TYR A 244 -1.29 -3.76 10.10
C TYR A 244 -2.05 -2.64 10.83
N ASN A 245 -3.37 -2.75 10.93
CA ASN A 245 -4.22 -1.74 11.58
C ASN A 245 -4.32 -1.92 13.10
N LEU A 246 -3.28 -1.56 13.84
CA LEU A 246 -3.24 -1.66 15.31
C LEU A 246 -4.01 -0.49 15.97
N GLU A 247 -5.33 -0.45 15.84
CA GLU A 247 -6.25 0.66 16.22
C GLU A 247 -6.22 1.15 17.69
N TYR A 248 -5.32 0.67 18.55
CA TYR A 248 -5.11 1.26 19.89
C TYR A 248 -4.24 2.53 19.90
N SER A 249 -3.68 2.87 18.75
CA SER A 249 -2.75 3.98 18.60
C SER A 249 -3.35 4.93 17.56
N THR A 250 -3.46 6.23 17.86
CA THR A 250 -3.63 7.21 16.78
C THR A 250 -2.51 6.97 15.77
N ARG A 251 -2.75 7.21 14.48
CA ARG A 251 -1.74 7.00 13.41
C ARG A 251 -0.35 7.57 13.76
N SER A 252 -0.31 8.61 14.60
CA SER A 252 0.89 9.15 15.22
C SER A 252 1.66 8.11 16.06
N THR A 253 1.04 7.46 17.05
CA THR A 253 1.74 6.64 18.06
C THR A 253 2.46 5.41 17.49
N MET A 254 1.87 4.71 16.52
CA MET A 254 2.55 3.59 15.84
C MET A 254 3.71 4.07 14.96
N THR A 255 3.58 5.24 14.34
CA THR A 255 4.65 5.81 13.52
C THR A 255 5.78 6.29 14.44
N ASP A 256 5.45 6.97 15.54
CA ASP A 256 6.35 7.40 16.62
C ASP A 256 7.22 6.24 17.14
N GLU A 257 6.61 5.07 17.41
CA GLU A 257 7.35 3.91 17.92
C GLU A 257 8.27 3.26 16.86
N ILE A 258 7.85 3.23 15.59
CA ILE A 258 8.70 2.75 14.49
C ILE A 258 9.88 3.70 14.29
N ILE A 259 9.64 5.01 14.34
CA ILE A 259 10.68 6.04 14.25
C ILE A 259 11.67 5.89 15.40
N ASP A 260 11.17 5.80 16.63
CA ASP A 260 12.01 5.58 17.81
C ASP A 260 12.91 4.36 17.59
N ASN A 261 12.39 3.29 16.99
CA ASN A 261 13.19 2.10 16.77
C ASN A 261 14.20 2.26 15.63
N LEU A 262 13.85 2.96 14.55
CA LEU A 262 14.78 3.30 13.47
C LEU A 262 15.91 4.21 13.99
N GLN A 263 15.59 5.16 14.88
CA GLN A 263 16.55 6.12 15.42
C GLN A 263 17.42 5.56 16.56
N THR A 264 16.83 4.77 17.45
CA THR A 264 17.51 4.31 18.69
C THR A 264 18.47 3.15 18.43
N HIS A 265 18.28 2.36 17.36
CA HIS A 265 18.99 1.09 17.20
C HIS A 265 20.23 1.16 16.31
N SER A 266 20.28 1.99 15.25
CA SER A 266 21.52 2.27 14.50
C SER A 266 21.33 3.25 13.32
N THR A 267 22.38 3.99 12.98
CA THR A 267 22.53 4.72 11.70
C THR A 267 22.25 3.82 10.49
N GLU A 268 22.65 2.55 10.56
CA GLU A 268 22.43 1.54 9.52
C GLU A 268 20.94 1.35 9.17
N LEU A 269 20.02 1.46 10.13
CA LEU A 269 18.57 1.37 9.86
C LEU A 269 18.05 2.57 9.06
N ILE A 270 18.57 3.77 9.34
CA ILE A 270 18.21 4.98 8.60
C ILE A 270 18.76 4.91 7.18
N ASP A 271 19.98 4.38 7.01
CA ASP A 271 20.58 4.16 5.69
C ASP A 271 19.75 3.17 4.84
N LEU A 272 19.31 2.05 5.43
CA LEU A 272 18.40 1.10 4.77
C LEU A 272 17.06 1.77 4.40
N PHE A 273 16.47 2.51 5.34
CA PHE A 273 15.22 3.25 5.10
C PHE A 273 15.32 4.22 3.93
N VAL A 274 16.40 4.99 3.85
CA VAL A 274 16.62 5.98 2.80
C VAL A 274 16.75 5.32 1.42
N ILE A 275 17.37 4.15 1.34
CA ILE A 275 17.47 3.37 0.09
C ILE A 275 16.08 2.90 -0.37
N ASP A 276 15.30 2.30 0.52
CA ASP A 276 13.95 1.82 0.17
C ASP A 276 12.98 2.96 -0.12
N LEU A 277 13.08 4.08 0.60
CA LEU A 277 12.31 5.29 0.30
C LEU A 277 12.63 5.81 -1.10
N TYR A 278 13.91 5.88 -1.48
CA TYR A 278 14.28 6.29 -2.83
C TYR A 278 13.72 5.33 -3.89
N ASN A 279 13.84 4.02 -3.68
CA ASN A 279 13.28 3.01 -4.59
C ASN A 279 11.76 3.11 -4.68
N TYR A 280 11.09 3.40 -3.57
CA TYR A 280 9.65 3.64 -3.52
C TYR A 280 9.26 4.88 -4.34
N LEU A 281 9.98 6.00 -4.18
CA LEU A 281 9.71 7.23 -4.93
C LEU A 281 9.97 7.04 -6.43
N TYR A 282 11.11 6.43 -6.79
CA TYR A 282 11.53 6.20 -8.17
C TYR A 282 10.59 5.26 -8.91
N ASN A 283 10.18 4.16 -8.28
CA ASN A 283 9.30 3.17 -8.91
C ASN A 283 7.83 3.45 -8.68
N ARG A 284 7.44 4.58 -8.06
CA ARG A 284 6.05 4.80 -7.62
C ARG A 284 5.03 4.72 -8.75
N ASP A 285 5.44 5.01 -9.98
CA ASP A 285 4.61 4.90 -11.18
C ASP A 285 4.60 3.50 -11.80
N GLU A 286 5.65 2.70 -11.56
CA GLU A 286 5.71 1.26 -11.90
C GLU A 286 5.04 0.39 -10.83
N ILE A 287 4.71 0.97 -9.67
CA ILE A 287 3.75 0.41 -8.73
C ILE A 287 2.40 0.45 -9.45
N ASP A 288 2.19 -0.59 -10.26
CA ASP A 288 0.96 -0.97 -10.92
C ASP A 288 -0.20 -0.70 -9.94
N TYR A 289 -1.34 -0.23 -10.42
CA TYR A 289 -2.53 -0.11 -9.58
C TYR A 289 -2.94 -1.49 -9.01
N LEU A 290 -2.41 -2.59 -9.58
CA LEU A 290 -2.48 -3.98 -9.09
C LEU A 290 -1.38 -4.36 -8.06
N SER A 291 -0.57 -3.41 -7.62
CA SER A 291 0.53 -3.63 -6.68
C SER A 291 0.05 -3.85 -5.26
N ASP A 292 0.93 -4.44 -4.46
CA ASP A 292 0.68 -4.67 -3.06
C ASP A 292 0.62 -3.37 -2.29
N ARG A 293 -0.04 -3.44 -1.14
CA ARG A 293 -0.06 -2.33 -0.21
C ARG A 293 1.37 -2.08 0.30
N THR A 294 1.82 -0.85 0.15
CA THR A 294 3.17 -0.43 0.53
C THR A 294 3.22 0.10 1.96
N PRO A 295 4.37 -0.03 2.64
CA PRO A 295 4.64 0.68 3.88
C PRO A 295 4.44 2.20 3.73
N ILE A 296 4.15 2.88 4.84
CA ILE A 296 3.88 4.33 4.87
C ILE A 296 5.18 5.18 4.76
N TYR A 297 6.00 4.92 3.75
CA TYR A 297 7.33 5.50 3.56
C TYR A 297 7.34 7.03 3.68
N ILE A 298 6.41 7.73 3.02
CA ILE A 298 6.35 9.20 3.05
C ILE A 298 6.06 9.73 4.47
N GLY A 299 5.17 9.07 5.21
CA GLY A 299 4.86 9.44 6.60
C GLY A 299 6.08 9.24 7.51
N ILE A 300 6.72 8.08 7.45
CA ILE A 300 7.93 7.78 8.22
C ILE A 300 9.04 8.78 7.88
N ALA A 301 9.22 9.11 6.61
CA ALA A 301 10.24 10.07 6.18
C ALA A 301 9.99 11.46 6.76
N ALA A 302 8.74 11.93 6.73
CA ALA A 302 8.36 13.23 7.30
C ALA A 302 8.70 13.31 8.79
N ASP A 303 8.35 12.26 9.51
CA ASP A 303 8.53 12.25 10.95
C ASP A 303 10.01 12.10 11.34
N ILE A 304 10.78 11.26 10.63
CA ILE A 304 12.24 11.18 10.80
C ILE A 304 12.89 12.53 10.47
N SER A 305 12.48 13.20 9.39
CA SER A 305 13.02 14.51 9.01
C SER A 305 12.77 15.56 10.10
N SER A 306 11.58 15.55 10.70
CA SER A 306 11.21 16.49 11.76
C SER A 306 11.96 16.26 13.08
N SER A 307 12.19 14.99 13.46
CA SER A 307 12.79 14.61 14.74
C SER A 307 14.31 14.48 14.68
N ASN A 308 14.88 14.04 13.55
CA ASN A 308 16.31 13.84 13.34
C ASN A 308 16.75 14.17 11.90
N GLY A 309 16.36 15.35 11.41
CA GLY A 309 16.62 15.76 10.02
C GLY A 309 18.10 15.83 9.62
N ASN A 310 19.02 16.05 10.55
CA ASN A 310 20.46 16.00 10.24
C ASN A 310 20.89 14.59 9.83
N GLU A 311 20.59 13.58 10.65
CA GLU A 311 20.97 12.19 10.34
C GLU A 311 20.27 11.69 9.08
N PHE A 312 19.01 12.07 8.86
CA PHE A 312 18.28 11.73 7.64
C PHE A 312 18.94 12.29 6.37
N ARG A 313 19.33 13.57 6.39
CA ARG A 313 20.06 14.20 5.28
C ARG A 313 21.44 13.57 5.09
N ASP A 314 22.13 13.27 6.18
CA ASP A 314 23.45 12.65 6.11
C ASP A 314 23.37 11.23 5.53
N ALA A 315 22.34 10.44 5.88
CA ALA A 315 22.06 9.15 5.25
C ALA A 315 21.82 9.28 3.73
N ILE A 316 21.04 10.28 3.31
CA ILE A 316 20.83 10.57 1.88
C ILE A 316 22.14 10.93 1.18
N ARG A 317 23.02 11.70 1.81
CA ARG A 317 24.32 12.09 1.26
C ARG A 317 25.32 10.93 1.21
N ARG A 318 25.25 10.00 2.17
CA ARG A 318 26.05 8.76 2.17
C ARG A 318 25.60 7.76 1.11
N SER A 319 24.33 7.82 0.68
CA SER A 319 23.79 6.92 -0.34
C SER A 319 24.45 7.12 -1.72
N LEU A 320 24.39 6.09 -2.57
CA LEU A 320 24.94 6.12 -3.94
C LEU A 320 24.18 7.07 -4.88
N PHE A 321 22.90 7.36 -4.60
CA PHE A 321 22.10 8.26 -5.43
C PHE A 321 22.30 9.73 -5.06
N GLY A 322 22.54 10.02 -3.78
CA GLY A 322 22.83 11.35 -3.26
C GLY A 322 21.64 12.31 -3.28
N GLU A 323 21.85 13.50 -2.72
CA GLU A 323 20.81 14.51 -2.49
C GLU A 323 20.09 14.97 -3.77
N ILE A 324 20.85 15.21 -4.85
CA ILE A 324 20.29 15.73 -6.12
C ILE A 324 19.26 14.77 -6.72
N LYS A 325 19.59 13.47 -6.81
CA LYS A 325 18.66 12.48 -7.35
C LYS A 325 17.45 12.31 -6.44
N PHE A 326 17.67 12.30 -5.13
CA PHE A 326 16.58 12.19 -4.16
C PHE A 326 15.57 13.33 -4.29
N LYS A 327 16.04 14.59 -4.34
CA LYS A 327 15.19 15.78 -4.54
C LYS A 327 14.40 15.70 -5.85
N ARG A 328 15.03 15.24 -6.93
CA ARG A 328 14.37 15.04 -8.22
C ARG A 328 13.20 14.05 -8.14
N GLU A 329 13.37 12.94 -7.43
CA GLU A 329 12.29 11.97 -7.24
C GLU A 329 11.17 12.51 -6.36
N LEU A 330 11.48 13.29 -5.30
CA LEU A 330 10.46 14.00 -4.52
C LEU A 330 9.62 14.93 -5.38
N TYR A 331 10.27 15.72 -6.24
CA TYR A 331 9.60 16.64 -7.16
C TYR A 331 8.65 15.90 -8.12
N PHE A 332 9.12 14.86 -8.81
CA PHE A 332 8.28 14.10 -9.74
C PHE A 332 7.13 13.39 -9.02
N CYS A 333 7.41 12.83 -7.85
CA CYS A 333 6.39 12.19 -7.02
C CYS A 333 5.31 13.20 -6.60
N CYS A 334 5.71 14.42 -6.23
CA CYS A 334 4.78 15.48 -5.83
C CYS A 334 3.82 15.87 -6.95
N LYS A 335 4.33 16.09 -8.17
CA LYS A 335 3.50 16.44 -9.34
C LYS A 335 2.47 15.38 -9.71
N LYS A 336 2.79 14.11 -9.45
CA LYS A 336 1.93 12.97 -9.83
C LYS A 336 0.96 12.55 -8.75
N HIS A 337 1.28 12.83 -7.48
CA HIS A 337 0.47 12.42 -6.33
C HIS A 337 0.05 13.62 -5.46
N PRO A 338 -0.97 14.38 -5.91
CA PRO A 338 -1.48 15.56 -5.19
C PRO A 338 -1.88 15.33 -3.74
N HIS A 339 -2.19 14.08 -3.34
CA HIS A 339 -2.60 13.75 -1.99
C HIS A 339 -1.47 13.77 -0.96
N ASP A 340 -0.21 13.65 -1.41
CA ASP A 340 0.97 13.69 -0.54
C ASP A 340 1.79 14.96 -0.72
N SER A 341 1.34 15.89 -1.57
CA SER A 341 2.12 17.05 -2.01
C SER A 341 2.62 17.90 -0.84
N GLU A 342 1.79 18.13 0.17
CA GLU A 342 2.16 18.90 1.37
C GLU A 342 3.40 18.31 2.08
N ILE A 343 3.40 16.99 2.30
CA ILE A 343 4.49 16.28 2.97
C ILE A 343 5.74 16.23 2.08
N LEU A 344 5.56 15.98 0.78
CA LEU A 344 6.66 15.92 -0.18
C LEU A 344 7.35 17.28 -0.34
N ILE A 345 6.60 18.37 -0.33
CA ILE A 345 7.13 19.74 -0.33
C ILE A 345 7.90 20.01 0.96
N GLN A 346 7.37 19.62 2.12
CA GLN A 346 8.10 19.76 3.38
C GLN A 346 9.45 19.05 3.34
N LEU A 347 9.46 17.78 2.93
CA LEU A 347 10.69 16.99 2.81
C LEU A 347 11.70 17.63 1.85
N TYR A 348 11.22 18.20 0.75
CA TYR A 348 12.07 18.93 -0.20
C TYR A 348 12.65 20.20 0.42
N ALA A 349 11.83 20.97 1.16
CA ALA A 349 12.24 22.20 1.81
C ALA A 349 13.26 21.99 2.93
N ASP A 350 13.25 20.82 3.59
CA ASP A 350 14.17 20.47 4.68
C ASP A 350 15.64 20.39 4.26
N PHE A 351 15.94 20.35 2.96
CA PHE A 351 17.32 20.48 2.44
C PHE A 351 17.86 21.91 2.50
N GLY A 352 16.99 22.90 2.73
CA GLY A 352 17.38 24.27 3.07
C GLY A 352 17.78 25.15 1.88
N THR A 353 17.55 24.69 0.64
CA THR A 353 17.82 25.45 -0.58
C THR A 353 16.53 25.70 -1.35
N LEU A 354 16.25 26.98 -1.64
CA LEU A 354 15.15 27.40 -2.51
C LEU A 354 15.56 27.22 -3.97
N THR A 355 14.89 26.28 -4.65
CA THR A 355 15.10 25.90 -6.05
C THR A 355 13.85 26.20 -6.88
N ILE A 356 13.99 26.22 -8.21
CA ILE A 356 12.85 26.38 -9.15
C ILE A 356 11.83 25.26 -8.91
N ASP A 357 12.30 24.01 -8.80
CA ASP A 357 11.46 22.85 -8.48
C ASP A 357 10.57 23.08 -7.25
N LEU A 358 11.12 23.66 -6.17
CA LEU A 358 10.36 23.91 -4.95
C LEU A 358 9.30 24.99 -5.15
N VAL A 359 9.62 26.03 -5.92
CA VAL A 359 8.68 27.10 -6.29
C VAL A 359 7.54 26.53 -7.13
N GLU A 360 7.85 25.77 -8.17
CA GLU A 360 6.85 25.09 -9.01
C GLU A 360 5.94 24.16 -8.19
N MET A 361 6.50 23.36 -7.27
CA MET A 361 5.71 22.47 -6.42
C MET A 361 4.74 23.26 -5.53
N CYS A 362 5.17 24.38 -4.96
CA CYS A 362 4.30 25.23 -4.12
C CYS A 362 3.20 25.93 -4.93
N GLU A 363 3.50 26.41 -6.13
CA GLU A 363 2.53 27.04 -7.02
C GLU A 363 1.42 26.08 -7.46
N GLU A 364 1.81 24.89 -7.93
CA GLU A 364 0.91 23.90 -8.52
C GLU A 364 -0.21 23.51 -7.55
N TYR A 365 0.10 23.41 -6.26
CA TYR A 365 -0.87 23.03 -5.23
C TYR A 365 -1.52 24.23 -4.52
N ALA A 366 -1.43 25.42 -5.12
CA ALA A 366 -1.98 26.67 -4.61
C ALA A 366 -1.63 26.93 -3.14
N LEU A 367 -0.48 26.42 -2.69
CA LEU A 367 0.06 26.53 -1.34
C LEU A 367 0.62 27.92 -1.08
N ASN A 368 -0.05 28.94 -1.57
CA ASN A 368 0.38 30.33 -1.44
C ASN A 368 0.38 30.79 0.02
N SER A 369 -0.51 30.26 0.85
CA SER A 369 -0.54 30.46 2.31
C SER A 369 0.78 30.07 3.01
N VAL A 370 1.60 29.24 2.38
CA VAL A 370 2.91 28.79 2.86
C VAL A 370 3.92 29.94 2.91
N PHE A 371 3.98 30.76 1.86
CA PHE A 371 4.86 31.93 1.82
C PHE A 371 4.37 33.08 2.72
N PHE A 372 3.08 33.07 3.09
CA PHE A 372 2.43 34.11 3.90
C PHE A 372 2.19 33.70 5.37
N GLY A 373 2.68 32.54 5.83
CA GLY A 373 2.63 32.14 7.23
C GLY A 373 1.24 31.79 7.79
N VAL A 374 0.30 31.32 6.97
CA VAL A 374 -1.03 30.89 7.44
C VAL A 374 -1.04 29.39 7.73
N GLU A 375 -1.17 29.06 9.02
CA GLU A 375 -1.29 27.81 9.81
C GLU A 375 -1.42 26.40 9.18
N LYS A 376 -1.56 26.20 7.86
CA LYS A 376 -1.68 24.87 7.22
C LYS A 376 -0.89 24.81 5.91
N GLY A 377 0.42 24.80 6.04
CA GLY A 377 1.31 24.69 4.90
C GLY A 377 2.72 24.29 5.33
N PRO A 378 3.55 23.75 4.41
CA PRO A 378 4.92 23.33 4.71
C PRO A 378 5.71 24.43 5.43
N ASN A 379 6.33 24.08 6.54
CA ASN A 379 7.24 24.92 7.29
C ASN A 379 8.54 25.14 6.50
N LEU A 380 8.61 26.25 5.76
CA LEU A 380 9.77 26.65 4.96
C LEU A 380 10.87 27.38 5.76
N ASN A 381 10.77 27.44 7.10
CA ASN A 381 11.78 28.11 7.95
C ASN A 381 13.18 27.48 7.84
N ASN A 382 13.29 26.30 7.25
CA ASN A 382 14.56 25.60 7.02
C ASN A 382 15.33 26.13 5.80
N ILE A 383 14.72 26.92 4.93
CA ILE A 383 15.36 27.53 3.77
C ILE A 383 16.34 28.62 4.21
N LYS A 384 17.61 28.44 3.86
CA LYS A 384 18.71 29.35 4.22
C LYS A 384 19.45 29.88 3.01
N ASP A 385 19.40 29.14 1.91
CA ASP A 385 20.06 29.47 0.66
C ASP A 385 19.05 29.55 -0.50
N CYS A 386 19.35 30.37 -1.50
CA CYS A 386 18.50 30.58 -2.67
C CYS A 386 19.35 30.56 -3.95
N ASP A 387 18.91 29.81 -4.94
CA ASP A 387 19.53 29.85 -6.27
C ASP A 387 19.20 31.19 -6.93
N ARG A 388 20.23 31.87 -7.49
CA ARG A 388 20.07 33.19 -8.11
C ARG A 388 19.00 33.24 -9.20
N SER A 389 18.80 32.15 -9.94
CA SER A 389 17.79 32.02 -11.00
C SER A 389 16.36 31.94 -10.47
N VAL A 390 16.17 31.64 -9.18
CA VAL A 390 14.85 31.46 -8.56
C VAL A 390 14.26 32.79 -8.09
N ILE A 391 15.11 33.78 -7.85
CA ILE A 391 14.70 35.12 -7.36
C ILE A 391 13.75 35.79 -8.36
N ASP A 392 14.07 35.76 -9.65
CA ASP A 392 13.26 36.39 -10.69
C ASP A 392 11.90 35.68 -10.89
N GLU A 393 11.87 34.36 -10.70
CA GLU A 393 10.66 33.55 -10.82
C GLU A 393 9.73 33.75 -9.61
N LEU A 394 10.29 33.79 -8.39
CA LEU A 394 9.53 34.17 -7.19
C LEU A 394 8.84 35.53 -7.36
N PHE A 395 9.52 36.54 -7.90
CA PHE A 395 8.90 37.84 -8.16
C PHE A 395 7.75 37.75 -9.16
N GLN A 396 7.86 36.93 -10.23
CA GLN A 396 6.76 36.71 -11.18
C GLN A 396 5.55 36.01 -10.54
N VAL A 397 5.80 35.08 -9.62
CA VAL A 397 4.77 34.37 -8.85
C VAL A 397 4.07 35.30 -7.87
N PHE A 398 4.81 36.23 -7.28
CA PHE A 398 4.24 37.27 -6.42
C PHE A 398 3.47 38.33 -7.22
N ASP A 399 3.93 38.70 -8.41
CA ASP A 399 3.32 39.73 -9.27
C ASP A 399 2.13 39.23 -10.11
N SER A 400 1.96 37.91 -10.28
CA SER A 400 0.85 37.30 -11.03
C SER A 400 -0.45 37.15 -10.22
N LYS A 401 -0.51 37.80 -9.05
CA LYS A 401 -1.68 37.93 -8.17
C LYS A 401 -2.03 39.39 -7.93
#